data_AF-A0A7C8GQL6-F1
#
_entry.id   AF-A0A7C8GQL6-F1
#
_cell.length_a   1.000
_cell.length_b   1.000
_cell.length_c   1.000
_cell.angle_alpha   90.00
_cell.angle_beta   90.00
_cell.angle_gamma   90.00
#
_symmetry.space_group_name_H-M   'P 1'
#
loop_
_entity.id
_entity.type
_entity.pdbx_description
1 polymer ?
#
loop_
_entity_poly.entity_id
_entity_poly.type
_entity_poly.pdbx_seq_one_letter_code
_entity_poly.pdbx_strand_id
1 'polypeptide(L)'
;MKWLTPLFLLFVLLGCNSGESATTPEEALSLIDEAHENREIEIYGIHQLNEDAVLIAFRGAMNDSDSWVADVRQTDANWAVKEIYQMNGPFEETNDEEITFTTDQFALGYVINDAGAKENETMITIDATQDWRILIRDFSTIVVSAK
;
A
#
# COMPACT_ATOMS: atom_id res chain seq x y z
N MET A 1 -47.35 50.28 2.87
CA MET A 1 -46.14 49.94 2.10
C MET A 1 -45.39 48.89 2.91
N LYS A 2 -45.60 47.58 2.68
CA LYS A 2 -44.78 46.72 1.79
C LYS A 2 -43.31 47.13 1.81
N TRP A 3 -42.44 46.38 2.49
CA TRP A 3 -41.22 45.78 1.94
C TRP A 3 -40.95 44.47 2.70
N LEU A 4 -40.58 43.46 1.92
CA LEU A 4 -40.61 42.03 2.20
C LEU A 4 -39.16 41.50 2.11
N THR A 5 -38.80 40.52 2.94
CA THR A 5 -37.67 39.55 2.82
C THR A 5 -36.23 40.09 2.98
N PRO A 6 -35.28 39.30 3.56
CA PRO A 6 -34.84 37.96 3.10
C PRO A 6 -35.06 36.86 4.16
N LEU A 7 -35.45 35.64 3.80
CA LEU A 7 -34.69 34.57 3.12
C LEU A 7 -33.81 33.76 4.10
N PHE A 8 -34.36 32.61 4.48
CA PHE A 8 -33.72 31.29 4.53
C PHE A 8 -32.27 31.20 5.01
N LEU A 9 -32.09 30.53 6.15
CA LEU A 9 -30.92 29.67 6.38
C LEU A 9 -31.32 28.53 7.33
N LEU A 10 -32.11 27.62 6.77
CA LEU A 10 -32.20 26.25 7.24
C LEU A 10 -30.89 25.57 6.77
N PHE A 11 -29.84 25.59 7.59
CA PHE A 11 -28.71 24.69 7.36
C PHE A 11 -29.20 23.28 7.65
N VAL A 12 -29.61 22.62 6.58
CA VAL A 12 -29.74 21.17 6.49
C VAL A 12 -28.44 20.59 7.03
N LEU A 13 -28.56 19.78 8.08
CA LEU A 13 -27.56 18.81 8.48
C LEU A 13 -27.42 17.82 7.31
N LEU A 14 -26.65 18.24 6.30
CA LEU A 14 -26.21 17.37 5.21
C LEU A 14 -25.28 16.35 5.85
N GLY A 15 -25.79 15.13 5.93
CA GLY A 15 -25.03 13.89 5.85
C GLY A 15 -23.80 13.81 6.73
N CYS A 16 -23.92 13.12 7.86
CA CYS A 16 -22.83 12.24 8.28
C CYS A 16 -22.58 11.30 7.09
N ASN A 17 -21.60 11.65 6.24
CA ASN A 17 -21.13 10.75 5.21
C ASN A 17 -20.42 9.65 5.98
N SER A 18 -21.10 8.51 6.17
CA SER A 18 -20.47 7.27 6.62
C SER A 18 -19.47 6.89 5.54
N GLY A 19 -18.28 7.50 5.61
CA GLY A 19 -17.14 7.08 4.81
C GLY A 19 -16.93 5.61 5.11
N GLU A 20 -16.89 4.80 4.08
CA GLU A 20 -16.59 3.39 4.24
C GLU A 20 -15.22 3.27 4.90
N SER A 21 -15.17 2.46 5.95
CA SER A 21 -13.99 2.32 6.80
C SER A 21 -13.56 0.88 6.73
N ALA A 22 -12.31 0.66 6.31
CA ALA A 22 -11.81 -0.69 6.14
C ALA A 22 -11.46 -1.33 7.49
N THR A 23 -11.94 -2.55 7.67
CA THR A 23 -11.69 -3.38 8.85
C THR A 23 -10.53 -4.35 8.64
N THR A 24 -10.11 -4.54 7.38
CA THR A 24 -8.91 -5.30 7.00
C THR A 24 -7.98 -4.48 6.12
N PRO A 25 -6.68 -4.82 6.05
CA PRO A 25 -5.77 -4.18 5.12
C PRO A 25 -6.18 -4.30 3.65
N GLU A 26 -6.74 -5.44 3.25
CA GLU A 26 -7.22 -5.68 1.88
C GLU A 26 -8.43 -4.82 1.55
N GLU A 27 -9.38 -4.66 2.49
CA GLU A 27 -10.50 -3.73 2.34
C GLU A 27 -9.98 -2.30 2.14
N ALA A 28 -8.93 -1.90 2.87
CA ALA A 28 -8.34 -0.56 2.74
C ALA A 28 -7.75 -0.34 1.34
N LEU A 29 -7.19 -1.40 0.74
CA LEU A 29 -6.70 -1.36 -0.63
C LEU A 29 -7.85 -1.30 -1.64
N SER A 30 -8.93 -2.05 -1.44
CA SER A 30 -10.12 -2.02 -2.30
C SER A 30 -10.81 -0.66 -2.32
N LEU A 31 -10.79 0.09 -1.21
CA LEU A 31 -11.33 1.46 -1.18
C LEU A 31 -10.58 2.44 -2.10
N ILE A 32 -9.36 2.12 -2.55
CA ILE A 32 -8.66 2.90 -3.59
C ILE A 32 -9.25 2.60 -4.97
N ASP A 33 -9.66 1.36 -5.25
CA ASP A 33 -10.24 0.96 -6.53
C ASP A 33 -11.57 1.67 -6.83
N GLU A 34 -12.39 1.87 -5.80
CA GLU A 34 -13.68 2.56 -5.93
C GLU A 34 -13.55 4.00 -6.42
N ALA A 35 -12.36 4.60 -6.28
CA ALA A 35 -12.04 5.91 -6.83
C ALA A 35 -11.60 5.88 -8.31
N HIS A 36 -11.25 4.72 -8.88
CA HIS A 36 -10.44 4.60 -10.11
C HIS A 36 -10.94 3.62 -11.20
N GLU A 37 -12.25 3.37 -11.29
CA GLU A 37 -12.94 2.73 -12.43
C GLU A 37 -13.19 1.19 -12.34
N ASN A 38 -13.48 0.62 -11.16
CA ASN A 38 -13.83 -0.82 -11.00
C ASN A 38 -12.79 -1.77 -11.62
N ARG A 39 -11.52 -1.56 -11.32
CA ARG A 39 -10.44 -2.39 -11.83
C ARG A 39 -10.21 -3.56 -10.90
N GLU A 40 -9.91 -4.73 -11.47
CA GLU A 40 -9.60 -5.88 -10.64
C GLU A 40 -8.21 -5.71 -10.02
N ILE A 41 -8.16 -5.54 -8.69
CA ILE A 41 -6.91 -5.53 -7.95
C ILE A 41 -6.44 -6.98 -7.77
N GLU A 42 -5.28 -7.29 -8.32
CA GLU A 42 -4.58 -8.55 -8.07
C GLU A 42 -3.57 -8.36 -6.94
N ILE A 43 -3.72 -9.12 -5.84
CA ILE A 43 -2.78 -9.11 -4.71
C ILE A 43 -1.79 -10.26 -4.87
N TYR A 44 -0.49 -9.93 -4.89
CA TYR A 44 0.59 -10.90 -5.02
C TYR A 44 1.12 -11.40 -3.68
N GLY A 45 1.05 -10.57 -2.65
CA GLY A 45 1.50 -10.93 -1.32
C GLY A 45 1.31 -9.82 -0.31
N ILE A 46 1.24 -10.22 0.96
CA ILE A 46 1.14 -9.33 2.11
C ILE A 46 2.31 -9.65 3.04
N HIS A 47 3.04 -8.62 3.45
CA HIS A 47 4.11 -8.71 4.43
C HIS A 47 3.73 -7.91 5.68
N GLN A 48 3.62 -8.58 6.81
CA GLN A 48 3.35 -7.94 8.10
C GLN A 48 4.63 -7.29 8.62
N LEU A 49 4.60 -5.96 8.82
CA LEU A 49 5.70 -5.25 9.48
C LEU A 49 5.57 -5.31 11.01
N ASN A 50 4.35 -5.11 11.53
CA ASN A 50 4.01 -5.20 12.95
C ASN A 50 2.48 -5.24 13.10
N GLU A 51 1.94 -5.31 14.33
CA GLU A 51 0.48 -5.43 14.58
C GLU A 51 -0.38 -4.37 13.86
N ASP A 52 0.13 -3.16 13.66
CA ASP A 52 -0.61 -2.02 13.10
C ASP A 52 -0.18 -1.67 11.65
N ALA A 53 0.64 -2.50 11.00
CA ALA A 53 1.22 -2.16 9.70
C ALA A 53 1.52 -3.37 8.81
N VAL A 54 1.09 -3.27 7.54
CA VAL A 54 1.40 -4.25 6.50
C VAL A 54 1.83 -3.58 5.20
N LEU A 55 2.62 -4.31 4.41
CA LEU A 55 2.94 -3.98 3.03
C LEU A 55 2.18 -4.94 2.12
N ILE A 56 1.41 -4.41 1.17
CA ILE A 56 0.65 -5.22 0.21
C ILE A 56 1.24 -4.99 -1.19
N ALA A 57 1.73 -6.05 -1.83
CA ALA A 57 2.15 -6.00 -3.23
C ALA A 57 0.96 -6.33 -4.14
N PHE A 58 0.69 -5.48 -5.13
CA PHE A 58 -0.50 -5.60 -5.98
C PHE A 58 -0.32 -4.99 -7.38
N ARG A 59 -1.30 -5.22 -8.26
CA ARG A 59 -1.48 -4.59 -9.58
C ARG A 59 -2.95 -4.20 -9.79
N GLY A 60 -3.23 -3.30 -10.73
CA GLY A 60 -4.59 -2.99 -11.19
C GLY A 60 -5.20 -1.69 -10.68
N ALA A 61 -4.87 -1.24 -9.45
CA ALA A 61 -5.54 -0.05 -8.87
C ALA A 61 -5.22 1.27 -9.61
N MET A 62 -3.97 1.44 -10.07
CA MET A 62 -3.53 2.66 -10.76
C MET A 62 -3.49 2.46 -12.29
N ASN A 63 -3.01 1.31 -12.72
CA ASN A 63 -3.02 0.83 -14.11
C ASN A 63 -2.86 -0.71 -14.15
N ASP A 64 -3.11 -1.27 -15.33
CA ASP A 64 -3.08 -2.70 -15.56
C ASP A 64 -1.69 -3.22 -15.91
N SER A 65 -0.61 -2.43 -15.91
CA SER A 65 0.73 -2.88 -16.32
C SER A 65 1.73 -2.96 -15.19
N ASP A 66 1.60 -2.07 -14.22
CA ASP A 66 2.62 -1.77 -13.24
C ASP A 66 2.35 -2.52 -11.94
N SER A 67 3.44 -2.89 -11.26
CA SER A 67 3.36 -3.47 -9.93
C SER A 67 3.57 -2.39 -8.88
N TRP A 68 2.91 -2.55 -7.74
CA TRP A 68 2.86 -1.56 -6.68
C TRP A 68 3.01 -2.22 -5.32
N VAL A 69 3.46 -1.44 -4.34
CA VAL A 69 3.43 -1.81 -2.91
C VAL A 69 2.68 -0.72 -2.14
N ALA A 70 1.62 -1.08 -1.43
CA ALA A 70 0.91 -0.20 -0.52
C ALA A 70 1.43 -0.36 0.90
N ASP A 71 1.76 0.75 1.56
CA ASP A 71 1.92 0.84 3.01
C ASP A 71 0.55 1.06 3.65
N VAL A 72 0.02 0.02 4.30
CA VAL A 72 -1.31 0.02 4.91
C VAL A 72 -1.18 -0.01 6.41
N ARG A 73 -1.83 0.95 7.08
CA ARG A 73 -1.68 1.20 8.51
C ARG A 73 -3.02 1.15 9.21
N GLN A 74 -3.02 0.64 10.43
CA GLN A 74 -4.16 0.72 11.31
C GLN A 74 -4.13 2.02 12.14
N THR A 75 -5.23 2.75 12.16
CA THR A 75 -5.47 3.90 13.03
C THR A 75 -6.88 3.82 13.60
N ASP A 76 -7.03 3.92 14.91
CA ASP A 76 -8.33 3.90 15.59
C ASP A 76 -9.25 2.73 15.15
N ALA A 77 -8.66 1.53 15.09
CA ALA A 77 -9.27 0.27 14.65
C ALA A 77 -9.60 0.15 13.14
N ASN A 78 -9.27 1.15 12.33
CA ASN A 78 -9.52 1.13 10.89
C ASN A 78 -8.20 1.05 10.11
N TRP A 79 -8.20 0.31 9.01
CA TRP A 79 -7.06 0.25 8.11
C TRP A 79 -7.17 1.31 7.02
N ALA A 80 -6.05 1.92 6.67
CA ALA A 80 -5.99 2.91 5.60
C ALA A 80 -4.66 2.78 4.85
N VAL A 81 -4.71 2.98 3.54
CA VAL A 81 -3.47 3.11 2.75
C VAL A 81 -2.85 4.47 3.03
N LYS A 82 -1.64 4.46 3.55
CA LYS A 82 -0.86 5.65 3.89
C LYS A 82 -0.05 6.13 2.68
N GLU A 83 0.61 5.21 2.00
CA GLU A 83 1.47 5.51 0.85
C GLU A 83 1.47 4.33 -0.14
N ILE A 84 1.71 4.62 -1.42
CA ILE A 84 1.80 3.62 -2.49
C ILE A 84 3.09 3.88 -3.27
N TYR A 85 3.88 2.83 -3.46
CA TYR A 85 5.15 2.87 -4.17
C TYR A 85 5.05 2.06 -5.47
N GLN A 86 5.47 2.65 -6.58
CA GLN A 86 5.54 1.96 -7.87
C GLN A 86 6.80 1.09 -7.92
N MET A 87 6.64 -0.18 -8.30
CA MET A 87 7.70 -1.19 -8.34
C MET A 87 7.78 -1.79 -9.74
N ASN A 88 8.38 -1.08 -10.70
CA ASN A 88 8.44 -1.53 -12.10
C ASN A 88 9.78 -2.21 -12.43
N GLY A 89 10.08 -3.31 -11.74
CA GLY A 89 11.22 -4.18 -12.02
C GLY A 89 12.60 -3.52 -12.12
N PRO A 90 13.64 -4.31 -12.45
CA PRO A 90 14.95 -3.79 -12.76
C PRO A 90 14.99 -3.08 -14.12
N PHE A 91 15.63 -1.91 -14.15
CA PHE A 91 16.10 -1.34 -15.40
C PHE A 91 17.27 -2.19 -15.90
N GLU A 92 17.34 -2.45 -17.22
CA GLU A 92 18.17 -3.46 -17.93
C GLU A 92 19.67 -3.52 -17.58
N GLU A 93 20.18 -2.65 -16.71
CA GLU A 93 21.59 -2.47 -16.37
C GLU A 93 21.97 -2.82 -14.91
N THR A 94 21.05 -3.35 -14.11
CA THR A 94 21.26 -3.54 -12.65
C THR A 94 21.56 -4.99 -12.27
N ASN A 95 22.55 -5.19 -11.39
CA ASN A 95 22.95 -6.51 -10.89
C ASN A 95 22.14 -6.88 -9.65
N ASP A 96 21.65 -8.13 -9.64
CA ASP A 96 21.08 -8.95 -8.56
C ASP A 96 20.05 -8.33 -7.61
N GLU A 97 20.27 -7.14 -7.04
CA GLU A 97 19.40 -6.46 -6.08
C GLU A 97 19.49 -4.93 -6.23
N GLU A 98 18.36 -4.23 -6.21
CA GLU A 98 18.31 -2.77 -6.07
C GLU A 98 17.28 -2.36 -5.04
N ILE A 99 17.63 -1.40 -4.18
CA ILE A 99 16.71 -0.75 -3.26
C ILE A 99 16.23 0.56 -3.87
N THR A 100 14.92 0.69 -4.07
CA THR A 100 14.28 1.86 -4.68
C THR A 100 13.76 2.83 -3.62
N PHE A 101 13.28 2.31 -2.48
CA PHE A 101 12.72 3.12 -1.40
C PHE A 101 13.26 2.67 -0.05
N THR A 102 13.44 3.62 0.87
CA THR A 102 13.88 3.33 2.24
C THR A 102 13.18 4.28 3.20
N THR A 103 12.61 3.72 4.26
CA THR A 103 12.02 4.43 5.39
C THR A 103 12.78 4.07 6.68
N ASP A 104 12.33 4.57 7.81
CA ASP A 104 12.83 4.17 9.14
C ASP A 104 12.41 2.75 9.54
N GLN A 105 11.40 2.17 8.88
CA GLN A 105 10.82 0.87 9.24
C GLN A 105 11.10 -0.23 8.23
N PHE A 106 11.26 0.10 6.95
CA PHE A 106 11.49 -0.87 5.89
C PHE A 106 12.22 -0.26 4.70
N ALA A 107 12.75 -1.12 3.84
CA ALA A 107 13.17 -0.75 2.49
C ALA A 107 12.46 -1.62 1.44
N LEU A 108 12.16 -1.03 0.29
CA LEU A 108 11.58 -1.70 -0.86
C LEU A 108 12.57 -1.69 -2.02
N GLY A 109 12.58 -2.77 -2.76
CA GLY A 109 13.45 -2.94 -3.89
C GLY A 109 13.00 -4.05 -4.79
N TYR A 110 13.90 -4.48 -5.66
CA TYR A 110 13.74 -5.65 -6.48
C TYR A 110 14.99 -6.51 -6.43
N VAL A 111 14.80 -7.80 -6.67
CA VAL A 111 15.88 -8.79 -6.76
C VAL A 111 15.67 -9.62 -8.02
N ILE A 112 16.75 -9.87 -8.77
CA ILE A 112 16.78 -10.76 -9.93
C ILE A 112 17.28 -12.12 -9.44
N ASN A 113 16.54 -13.19 -9.76
CA ASN A 113 16.77 -14.56 -9.30
C ASN A 113 16.64 -14.77 -7.78
N ASP A 114 16.69 -16.03 -7.35
CA ASP A 114 16.80 -16.47 -5.95
C ASP A 114 18.17 -16.09 -5.33
N ALA A 115 18.56 -14.81 -5.36
CA ALA A 115 19.67 -14.32 -4.56
C ALA A 115 19.24 -14.47 -3.09
N GLY A 116 19.62 -15.59 -2.45
CA GLY A 116 18.98 -16.10 -1.24
C GLY A 116 18.57 -15.04 -0.21
N ALA A 117 17.31 -15.09 0.22
CA ALA A 117 16.75 -14.14 1.17
C ALA A 117 17.59 -14.11 2.45
N LYS A 118 18.02 -12.90 2.85
CA LYS A 118 18.68 -12.69 4.14
C LYS A 118 17.65 -12.74 5.27
N GLU A 119 18.12 -12.82 6.52
CA GLU A 119 17.29 -13.09 7.72
C GLU A 119 16.14 -12.09 7.96
N ASN A 120 16.18 -10.90 7.32
CA ASN A 120 15.15 -9.86 7.40
C ASN A 120 14.61 -9.43 6.01
N GLU A 121 14.77 -10.29 5.01
CA GLU A 121 14.35 -10.03 3.64
C GLU A 121 13.20 -10.95 3.26
N THR A 122 12.13 -10.35 2.75
CA THR A 122 11.00 -11.05 2.16
C THR A 122 10.97 -10.75 0.67
N MET A 123 10.73 -11.79 -0.13
CA MET A 123 10.59 -11.66 -1.59
C MET A 123 9.17 -12.01 -1.99
N ILE A 124 8.49 -11.09 -2.68
CA ILE A 124 7.15 -11.31 -3.23
C ILE A 124 7.26 -11.52 -4.74
N THR A 125 6.77 -12.66 -5.22
CA THR A 125 6.69 -12.98 -6.64
C THR A 125 5.42 -12.37 -7.22
N ILE A 126 5.58 -11.63 -8.31
CA ILE A 126 4.58 -10.73 -8.90
C ILE A 126 4.09 -11.28 -10.24
N ASP A 127 4.92 -12.09 -10.88
CA ASP A 127 4.58 -12.91 -12.03
C ASP A 127 5.58 -14.08 -12.04
N ALA A 128 5.09 -15.31 -12.07
CA ALA A 128 5.95 -16.50 -12.09
C ALA A 128 6.79 -16.61 -13.38
N THR A 129 6.48 -15.83 -14.41
CA THR A 129 7.23 -15.75 -15.67
C THR A 129 8.32 -14.68 -15.67
N GLN A 130 8.32 -13.80 -14.67
CA GLN A 130 9.34 -12.77 -14.51
C GLN A 130 10.46 -13.27 -13.60
N ASP A 131 11.70 -12.99 -13.98
CA ASP A 131 12.89 -13.41 -13.22
C ASP A 131 13.18 -12.51 -12.01
N TRP A 132 12.33 -11.51 -11.74
CA TRP A 132 12.49 -10.57 -10.65
C TRP A 132 11.34 -10.62 -9.66
N ARG A 133 11.62 -10.19 -8.44
CA ARG A 133 10.67 -10.16 -7.32
C ARG A 133 10.76 -8.83 -6.59
N ILE A 134 9.68 -8.43 -5.92
CA ILE A 134 9.72 -7.33 -4.96
C ILE A 134 10.50 -7.79 -3.74
N LEU A 135 11.56 -7.06 -3.40
CA LEU A 135 12.32 -7.23 -2.17
C LEU A 135 11.77 -6.28 -1.10
N ILE A 136 11.47 -6.83 0.07
CA ILE A 136 11.12 -6.10 1.28
C ILE A 136 12.20 -6.39 2.31
N ARG A 137 12.86 -5.36 2.82
CA ARG A 137 13.78 -5.48 3.95
C ARG A 137 13.14 -4.82 5.17
N ASP A 138 12.86 -5.63 6.19
CA ASP A 138 12.21 -5.16 7.43
C ASP A 138 13.26 -4.76 8.48
N PHE A 139 13.11 -3.57 9.05
CA PHE A 139 13.98 -3.07 10.12
C PHE A 139 13.37 -3.24 11.51
N SER A 140 12.08 -3.57 11.60
CA SER A 140 11.35 -3.70 12.86
C SER A 140 11.88 -4.84 13.75
N THR A 141 12.48 -5.85 13.13
CA THR A 141 13.08 -7.02 13.79
C THR A 141 14.45 -6.77 14.43
N ILE A 142 15.10 -5.61 14.19
CA ILE A 142 16.46 -5.32 14.70
C ILE A 142 16.46 -4.85 16.17
N VAL A 143 15.29 -4.70 16.80
CA VAL A 143 15.19 -4.30 18.22
C VAL A 143 15.19 -5.52 19.14
N VAL A 144 16.25 -6.35 19.14
CA VAL A 144 16.45 -7.32 20.22
C VAL A 144 17.90 -7.33 20.72
N SER A 145 18.02 -6.98 22.01
CA SER A 145 19.19 -7.10 22.89
C SER A 145 20.24 -5.98 22.85
N ALA A 146 19.88 -4.82 23.40
CA ALA A 146 20.78 -4.15 24.32
C ALA A 146 20.50 -4.72 25.73
N LYS A 147 21.44 -5.50 26.26
CA LYS A 147 21.42 -6.05 27.61
C LYS A 147 22.43 -5.31 28.48
#